data_AF-A0A7C3CGP0-F1
#
_entry.id   AF-A0A7C3CGP0-F1
#
_cell.length_a   1.000
_cell.length_b   1.000
_cell.length_c   1.000
_cell.angle_alpha   90.00
_cell.angle_beta   90.00
_cell.angle_gamma   90.00
#
_symmetry.space_group_name_H-M   'P 1'
#
loop_
_entity.id
_entity.type
_entity.pdbx_description
1 polymer ?
#
loop_
_entity_poly.entity_id
_entity_poly.type
_entity_poly.pdbx_seq_one_letter_code
_entity_poly.pdbx_strand_id
1 'polypeptide(L)'
;MGKLHKGIDHAVLTEDNGGGLTLFVFADRSERKCIYAHSGYECNPKGCKEDIQALLRGDYPPTDWEGNEADPNALWQSTSEWLDKSFRNNVDYVHIVATIHKNGKVEMADPREVGNAALEAVYRFVPDPSSCCCEEGDNACYEPAF
;
A
#
# COMPACT_ATOMS: atom_id res chain seq x y z
N MET A 1 -17.84 -2.64 6.42
CA MET A 1 -17.06 -2.28 5.21
C MET A 1 -16.61 -0.85 5.34
N GLY A 2 -15.30 -0.64 5.51
CA GLY A 2 -14.70 0.68 5.47
C GLY A 2 -14.79 1.26 4.06
N LYS A 3 -14.96 2.58 3.94
CA LYS A 3 -14.93 3.30 2.67
C LYS A 3 -13.75 4.25 2.75
N LEU A 4 -12.95 4.37 1.70
CA LEU A 4 -12.01 5.49 1.60
C LEU A 4 -12.79 6.83 1.66
N HIS A 5 -12.12 7.91 2.10
CA HIS A 5 -12.74 9.24 2.24
C HIS A 5 -13.40 9.69 0.92
N LYS A 6 -14.39 10.59 0.99
CA LYS A 6 -14.93 11.24 -0.22
C LYS A 6 -13.79 11.99 -0.94
N GLY A 7 -13.39 11.49 -2.11
CA GLY A 7 -12.31 12.08 -2.90
C GLY A 7 -10.97 11.36 -2.79
N ILE A 8 -10.94 10.12 -2.27
CA ILE A 8 -9.85 9.18 -2.50
C ILE A 8 -10.39 8.02 -3.35
N ASP A 9 -9.66 7.66 -4.40
CA ASP A 9 -9.97 6.54 -5.29
C ASP A 9 -9.20 5.28 -4.91
N HIS A 10 -7.88 5.39 -4.74
CA HIS A 10 -7.05 4.27 -4.31
C HIS A 10 -5.76 4.78 -3.65
N ALA A 11 -5.07 3.88 -2.97
CA ALA A 11 -3.71 4.09 -2.48
C ALA A 11 -2.81 2.93 -2.93
N VAL A 12 -1.53 3.22 -3.13
CA VAL A 12 -0.51 2.25 -3.58
C VAL A 12 0.66 2.33 -2.62
N LEU A 13 1.03 1.19 -2.03
CA LEU A 13 2.28 1.04 -1.31
C LEU A 13 3.31 0.42 -2.25
N THR A 14 4.47 1.04 -2.39
CA THR A 14 5.59 0.53 -3.18
C THR A 14 6.82 0.29 -2.32
N GLU A 15 7.65 -0.63 -2.78
CA GLU A 15 8.98 -0.89 -2.24
C GLU A 15 10.02 -0.69 -3.36
N ASP A 16 11.07 0.08 -3.09
CA ASP A 16 12.21 0.20 -3.99
C ASP A 16 13.26 -0.90 -3.73
N ASN A 17 14.25 -1.03 -4.62
CA ASN A 17 15.31 -2.03 -4.51
C ASN A 17 16.25 -1.85 -3.30
N GLY A 18 16.17 -0.70 -2.60
CA GLY A 18 16.84 -0.46 -1.33
C GLY A 18 16.01 -0.88 -0.12
N GLY A 19 14.79 -1.40 -0.33
CA GLY A 19 13.82 -1.70 0.73
C GLY A 19 13.07 -0.47 1.24
N GLY A 20 13.20 0.68 0.56
CA GLY A 20 12.50 1.92 0.90
C GLY A 20 11.01 1.79 0.61
N LEU A 21 10.18 2.14 1.58
CA LEU A 21 8.73 2.02 1.47
C LEU A 21 8.08 3.39 1.27
N THR A 22 7.23 3.50 0.27
CA THR A 22 6.48 4.73 -0.03
C THR A 22 5.00 4.46 -0.24
N LEU A 23 4.14 5.16 0.49
CA LEU A 23 2.68 5.15 0.32
C LEU A 23 2.24 6.33 -0.55
N PHE A 24 1.50 6.05 -1.61
CA PHE A 24 0.89 7.02 -2.50
C PHE A 24 -0.63 6.98 -2.39
N VAL A 25 -1.30 8.13 -2.38
CA VAL A 25 -2.77 8.24 -2.30
C VAL A 25 -3.28 9.08 -3.45
N PHE A 26 -4.32 8.58 -4.11
CA PHE A 26 -4.87 9.15 -5.34
C PHE A 26 -6.30 9.61 -5.13
N ALA A 27 -6.61 10.83 -5.58
CA ALA A 27 -7.97 11.36 -5.48
C ALA A 27 -8.91 10.83 -6.57
N ASP A 28 -8.36 10.58 -7.76
CA ASP A 28 -9.10 10.16 -8.94
C ASP A 28 -8.24 9.24 -9.82
N ARG A 29 -8.80 8.09 -10.22
CA ARG A 29 -8.12 7.13 -11.11
C ARG A 29 -7.85 7.69 -12.50
N SER A 30 -8.75 8.54 -13.00
CA SER A 30 -8.72 9.09 -14.35
C SER A 30 -7.67 10.19 -14.50
N GLU A 31 -7.46 10.99 -13.46
CA GLU A 31 -6.48 12.08 -13.47
C GLU A 31 -5.07 11.60 -13.09
N ARG A 32 -4.94 10.38 -12.53
CA ARG A 32 -3.67 9.80 -12.02
C ARG A 32 -2.93 10.75 -11.07
N LYS A 33 -3.66 11.68 -10.44
CA LYS A 33 -3.09 12.73 -9.60
C LYS A 33 -2.85 12.17 -8.21
N CYS A 34 -1.58 11.99 -7.87
CA CYS A 34 -1.17 11.71 -6.50
C CYS A 34 -1.38 12.97 -5.66
N ILE A 35 -2.13 12.85 -4.57
CA ILE A 35 -2.45 13.96 -3.66
C ILE A 35 -1.70 13.88 -2.34
N TYR A 36 -1.11 12.73 -2.05
CA TYR A 36 -0.30 12.49 -0.85
C TYR A 36 0.70 11.38 -1.15
N ALA A 37 1.95 11.60 -0.74
CA ALA A 37 2.97 10.59 -0.75
C ALA A 37 3.80 10.72 0.53
N HIS A 38 4.16 9.58 1.10
CA HIS A 38 4.99 9.51 2.30
C HIS A 38 5.99 8.37 2.14
N SER A 39 7.26 8.65 2.38
CA SER A 39 8.35 7.67 2.36
C SER A 39 8.96 7.50 3.76
N GLY A 40 9.75 6.45 3.98
CA GLY A 40 10.40 6.20 5.28
C GLY A 40 9.70 5.15 6.13
N TYR A 41 8.68 4.48 5.60
CA TYR A 41 7.93 3.45 6.33
C TYR A 41 8.77 2.21 6.65
N GLU A 42 9.89 1.99 5.97
CA GLU A 42 10.84 0.92 6.29
C GLU A 42 11.43 1.07 7.70
N CYS A 43 11.53 2.31 8.20
CA CYS A 43 11.95 2.62 9.55
C CYS A 43 10.78 2.74 10.54
N ASN A 44 9.53 2.89 10.06
CA ASN A 44 8.33 2.89 10.88
C ASN A 44 7.15 2.12 10.26
N PRO A 45 7.19 0.77 10.25
CA PRO A 45 6.09 -0.06 9.74
C PRO A 45 4.77 0.16 10.48
N LYS A 46 4.83 0.56 11.76
CA LYS A 46 3.64 0.88 12.57
C LYS A 46 2.93 2.13 12.06
N GLY A 47 3.66 3.17 11.67
CA GLY A 47 3.08 4.36 11.04
C GLY A 47 2.41 4.02 9.71
N CYS A 48 3.03 3.14 8.91
CA CYS A 48 2.43 2.65 7.66
C CYS A 48 1.07 2.03 7.88
N LYS A 49 0.99 1.17 8.91
CA LYS A 49 -0.27 0.54 9.30
C LYS A 49 -1.31 1.58 9.71
N GLU A 50 -0.95 2.55 10.54
CA GLU A 50 -1.88 3.57 11.02
C GLU A 50 -2.46 4.39 9.86
N ASP A 51 -1.65 4.73 8.87
CA ASP A 51 -2.06 5.46 7.67
C ASP A 51 -2.95 4.61 6.76
N ILE A 52 -2.61 3.34 6.54
CA ILE A 52 -3.46 2.39 5.79
C ILE A 52 -4.82 2.22 6.50
N GLN A 53 -4.83 2.12 7.82
CA GLN A 53 -6.07 2.00 8.59
C GLN A 53 -6.90 3.29 8.55
N ALA A 54 -6.27 4.46 8.63
CA ALA A 54 -6.93 5.74 8.45
C ALA A 54 -7.61 5.81 7.08
N LEU A 55 -6.88 5.47 6.01
CA LEU A 55 -7.43 5.39 4.66
C LEU A 55 -8.64 4.45 4.61
N LEU A 56 -8.52 3.22 5.10
CA LEU A 56 -9.62 2.23 5.10
C LEU A 56 -10.86 2.69 5.89
N ARG A 57 -10.68 3.49 6.95
CA ARG A 57 -11.79 4.11 7.71
C ARG A 57 -12.40 5.31 6.98
N GLY A 58 -11.72 5.83 5.98
CA GLY A 58 -12.11 6.99 5.22
C GLY A 58 -11.60 8.30 5.82
N ASP A 59 -10.51 8.25 6.56
CA ASP A 59 -9.76 9.39 7.06
C ASP A 59 -8.56 9.69 6.13
N TYR A 60 -7.98 10.88 6.24
CA TYR A 60 -6.69 11.18 5.62
C TYR A 60 -5.54 10.73 6.54
N PRO A 61 -4.40 10.30 5.99
CA PRO A 61 -3.16 10.16 6.73
C PRO A 61 -2.78 11.46 7.49
N PRO A 62 -2.13 11.38 8.65
CA PRO A 62 -1.66 12.56 9.38
C PRO A 62 -0.66 13.38 8.55
N THR A 63 -0.87 14.69 8.45
CA THR A 63 -0.01 15.60 7.65
C THR A 63 1.27 16.07 8.36
N ASP A 64 1.39 15.82 9.67
CA ASP A 64 2.45 16.38 10.51
C ASP A 64 3.57 15.37 10.80
N TRP A 65 3.94 14.57 9.79
CA TRP A 65 4.95 13.54 9.94
C TRP A 65 6.14 13.77 9.02
N GLU A 66 7.37 13.59 9.54
CA GLU A 66 8.60 13.64 8.75
C GLU A 66 8.58 12.50 7.73
N GLY A 67 8.73 12.83 6.44
CA GLY A 67 8.61 11.87 5.34
C GLY A 67 7.48 12.22 4.35
N ASN A 68 6.62 13.20 4.68
CA ASN A 68 5.65 13.74 3.72
C ASN A 68 6.35 14.43 2.55
N GLU A 69 5.97 14.03 1.34
CA GLU A 69 6.55 14.57 0.11
C GLU A 69 5.94 15.94 -0.22
N ALA A 70 6.79 16.90 -0.61
CA ALA A 70 6.36 18.25 -0.96
C ALA A 70 5.67 18.30 -2.33
N ASP A 71 6.07 17.41 -3.25
CA ASP A 71 5.39 17.19 -4.53
C ASP A 71 5.06 15.70 -4.74
N PRO A 72 3.97 15.21 -4.13
CA PRO A 72 3.55 13.81 -4.23
C PRO A 72 3.36 13.32 -5.67
N ASN A 73 2.97 14.23 -6.56
CA ASN A 73 2.68 13.91 -7.94
C ASN A 73 3.97 13.76 -8.77
N ALA A 74 4.96 14.63 -8.55
CA ALA A 74 6.28 14.46 -9.17
C ALA A 74 6.96 13.15 -8.72
N LEU A 75 6.87 12.82 -7.43
CA LEU A 75 7.42 11.57 -6.91
C LEU A 75 6.73 10.36 -7.56
N TRP A 76 5.39 10.34 -7.60
CA TRP A 76 4.66 9.26 -8.25
C TRP A 76 5.01 9.12 -9.74
N GLN A 77 5.16 10.23 -10.48
CA GLN A 77 5.56 10.18 -11.88
C GLN A 77 6.91 9.48 -12.04
N SER A 78 7.91 9.85 -11.24
CA SER A 78 9.22 9.19 -11.23
C SER A 78 9.11 7.70 -10.86
N THR A 79 8.40 7.36 -9.78
CA THR A 79 8.19 5.97 -9.34
C THR A 79 7.47 5.15 -10.41
N SER A 80 6.48 5.73 -11.10
CA SER A 80 5.74 5.06 -12.16
C SER A 80 6.60 4.75 -13.40
N GLU A 81 7.57 5.60 -13.71
CA GLU A 81 8.56 5.31 -14.75
C GLU A 81 9.47 4.14 -14.38
N TRP A 82 9.87 4.05 -13.11
CA TRP A 82 10.67 2.93 -12.60
C TRP A 82 9.88 1.62 -12.55
N LEU A 83 8.60 1.66 -12.17
CA LEU A 83 7.70 0.51 -12.27
C LEU A 83 7.61 0.02 -13.72
N ASP A 84 7.35 0.91 -14.66
CA ASP A 84 7.24 0.56 -16.08
C ASP A 84 8.56 0.03 -16.66
N LYS A 85 9.72 0.53 -16.20
CA LYS A 85 11.03 -0.05 -16.54
C LYS A 85 11.24 -1.43 -15.92
N SER A 86 10.78 -1.63 -14.69
CA SER A 86 10.87 -2.92 -13.98
C SER A 86 10.09 -3.99 -14.75
N PHE A 87 8.85 -3.69 -15.12
CA PHE A 87 8.02 -4.57 -15.93
C PHE A 87 8.61 -4.84 -17.32
N ARG A 88 9.05 -3.80 -18.04
CA ARG A 88 9.55 -3.95 -19.42
C ARG A 88 10.86 -4.72 -19.52
N ASN A 89 11.75 -4.55 -18.55
CA ASN A 89 13.08 -5.16 -18.58
C ASN A 89 13.19 -6.42 -17.71
N ASN A 90 12.13 -6.79 -16.99
CA ASN A 90 12.14 -7.90 -16.03
C ASN A 90 13.27 -7.75 -14.99
N VAL A 91 13.28 -6.58 -14.34
CA VAL A 91 14.28 -6.16 -13.35
C VAL A 91 13.57 -5.56 -12.13
N ASP A 92 14.15 -5.75 -10.95
CA ASP A 92 13.52 -5.41 -9.68
C ASP A 92 14.01 -4.05 -9.18
N TYR A 93 13.54 -2.94 -9.78
CA TYR A 93 13.82 -1.59 -9.27
C TYR A 93 12.79 -1.11 -8.27
N VAL A 94 11.51 -1.35 -8.54
CA VAL A 94 10.39 -0.98 -7.69
C VAL A 94 9.28 -2.03 -7.84
N HIS A 95 8.66 -2.40 -6.72
CA HIS A 95 7.52 -3.31 -6.66
C HIS A 95 6.30 -2.62 -6.06
N ILE A 96 5.12 -2.95 -6.60
CA ILE A 96 3.86 -2.62 -5.91
C ILE A 96 3.68 -3.69 -4.84
N VAL A 97 3.71 -3.28 -3.58
CA VAL A 97 3.48 -4.17 -2.43
C VAL A 97 1.99 -4.38 -2.23
N ALA A 98 1.22 -3.29 -2.26
CA ALA A 98 -0.23 -3.34 -2.05
C ALA A 98 -0.96 -2.20 -2.78
N THR A 99 -2.17 -2.48 -3.22
CA THR A 99 -3.14 -1.51 -3.72
C THR A 99 -4.40 -1.56 -2.88
N ILE A 100 -4.79 -0.42 -2.32
CA ILE A 100 -5.99 -0.25 -1.51
C ILE A 100 -7.03 0.49 -2.36
N HIS A 101 -8.14 -0.16 -2.65
CA HIS A 101 -9.19 0.34 -3.51
C HIS A 101 -10.26 1.11 -2.72
N LYS A 102 -11.00 2.01 -3.38
CA LYS A 102 -12.10 2.81 -2.80
C LYS A 102 -13.12 2.03 -1.97
N ASN A 103 -13.40 0.81 -2.39
CA ASN A 103 -14.34 -0.10 -1.73
C ASN A 103 -13.75 -0.81 -0.50
N GLY A 104 -12.51 -0.48 -0.12
CA GLY A 104 -11.78 -1.12 0.97
C GLY A 104 -11.14 -2.46 0.60
N LYS A 105 -11.24 -2.90 -0.66
CA LYS A 105 -10.51 -4.09 -1.14
C LYS A 105 -9.01 -3.79 -1.12
N VAL A 106 -8.22 -4.73 -0.63
CA VAL A 106 -6.76 -4.66 -0.69
C VAL A 106 -6.26 -5.77 -1.62
N GLU A 107 -5.45 -5.41 -2.60
CA GLU A 107 -4.73 -6.34 -3.48
C GLU A 107 -3.26 -6.28 -3.10
N MET A 108 -2.65 -7.42 -2.80
CA MET A 108 -1.26 -7.51 -2.33
C MET A 108 -0.42 -8.28 -3.34
N ALA A 109 0.88 -8.01 -3.36
CA ALA A 109 1.86 -8.78 -4.14
C ALA A 109 1.96 -10.24 -3.66
N ASP A 110 2.84 -11.02 -4.27
CA ASP A 110 3.27 -12.26 -3.63
C ASP A 110 4.22 -11.92 -2.47
N PRO A 111 4.02 -12.45 -1.25
CA PRO A 111 4.91 -12.18 -0.12
C PRO A 111 6.37 -12.62 -0.36
N ARG A 112 6.63 -13.48 -1.34
CA ARG A 112 7.98 -13.90 -1.75
C ARG A 112 8.69 -12.85 -2.62
N GLU A 113 7.96 -11.85 -3.08
CA GLU A 113 8.44 -10.80 -4.00
C GLU A 113 8.64 -9.44 -3.30
N VAL A 114 8.45 -9.37 -1.98
CA VAL A 114 8.55 -8.14 -1.19
C VAL A 114 9.47 -8.33 0.03
N GLY A 115 10.06 -7.25 0.52
CA GLY A 115 10.96 -7.25 1.67
C GLY A 115 10.24 -7.35 3.01
N ASN A 116 11.03 -7.56 4.07
CA ASN A 116 10.51 -7.79 5.42
C ASN A 116 9.70 -6.60 5.96
N ALA A 117 10.09 -5.36 5.65
CA ALA A 117 9.36 -4.17 6.08
C ALA A 117 7.96 -4.12 5.46
N ALA A 118 7.83 -4.48 4.18
CA ALA A 118 6.55 -4.61 3.48
C ALA A 118 5.67 -5.71 4.09
N LEU A 119 6.26 -6.87 4.41
CA LEU A 119 5.58 -7.96 5.09
C LEU A 119 5.03 -7.52 6.45
N GLU A 120 5.82 -6.80 7.24
CA GLU A 120 5.38 -6.28 8.52
C GLU A 120 4.30 -5.21 8.37
N ALA A 121 4.44 -4.27 7.44
CA ALA A 121 3.50 -3.18 7.26
C ALA A 121 2.10 -3.65 6.80
N VAL A 122 2.04 -4.64 5.90
CA VAL A 122 0.80 -5.04 5.23
C VAL A 122 0.30 -6.41 5.70
N TYR A 123 1.11 -7.47 5.60
CA TYR A 123 0.62 -8.85 5.78
C TYR A 123 0.32 -9.23 7.22
N ARG A 124 0.98 -8.61 8.19
CA ARG A 124 0.69 -8.88 9.60
C ARG A 124 -0.56 -8.18 10.12
N PHE A 125 -1.13 -7.23 9.37
CA PHE A 125 -2.08 -6.27 9.93
C PHE A 125 -3.29 -5.93 9.08
N VAL A 126 -3.24 -6.13 7.76
CA VAL A 126 -4.47 -6.16 6.96
C VAL A 126 -5.16 -7.48 7.34
N PRO A 127 -6.31 -7.45 8.03
CA PRO A 127 -7.03 -8.68 8.32
C PRO A 127 -7.29 -9.36 6.98
N ASP A 128 -6.90 -10.63 6.89
CA ASP A 128 -7.04 -11.44 5.69
C ASP A 128 -8.44 -11.19 5.08
N PRO A 129 -8.56 -10.80 3.80
CA PRO A 129 -9.87 -10.66 3.18
C PRO A 129 -10.71 -11.96 3.24
N SER A 130 -10.09 -13.12 3.50
CA SER A 130 -10.79 -14.38 3.82
C SER A 130 -11.47 -14.39 5.19
N SER A 131 -11.02 -13.57 6.15
CA SER A 131 -11.64 -13.44 7.49
C SER A 131 -13.03 -12.79 7.46
N CYS A 132 -13.42 -12.23 6.32
CA CYS A 132 -14.75 -11.69 6.05
C CYS A 132 -15.43 -12.46 4.91
N CYS A 133 -15.53 -13.80 5.04
CA CYS A 133 -16.60 -14.67 4.50
C CYS A 133 -16.09 -16.13 4.41
N CYS A 134 -15.83 -16.77 5.55
CA CYS A 134 -15.90 -18.24 5.58
C CYS A 134 -17.34 -18.60 5.94
N GLU A 135 -18.17 -18.91 4.94
CA GLU A 135 -19.26 -19.83 5.21
C GLU A 135 -18.62 -21.17 5.62
N GLU A 136 -19.15 -21.79 6.67
CA GLU A 136 -18.66 -23.06 7.23
C GLU A 136 -18.46 -24.11 6.12
N GLY A 137 -17.21 -24.45 5.78
CA GLY A 137 -16.97 -25.55 4.84
C GLY A 137 -15.56 -25.74 4.28
N ASP A 138 -14.80 -24.67 4.03
CA ASP A 138 -13.55 -24.80 3.26
C ASP A 138 -12.29 -24.73 4.12
N ASN A 139 -11.64 -25.88 4.27
CA ASN A 139 -10.36 -26.07 4.95
C ASN A 139 -9.20 -25.42 4.17
N ALA A 140 -8.93 -24.13 4.39
CA ALA A 140 -7.62 -23.52 4.15
C ALA A 140 -7.50 -22.16 4.84
N CYS A 141 -7.63 -22.11 6.17
CA CYS A 141 -7.15 -20.96 6.94
C CYS A 141 -5.73 -21.27 7.41
N TYR A 142 -4.76 -20.55 6.86
CA TYR A 142 -3.36 -20.63 7.26
C TYR A 142 -3.23 -20.00 8.66
N GLU A 143 -3.01 -20.82 9.69
CA GLU A 143 -2.65 -20.31 11.01
C GLU A 143 -1.22 -19.79 10.97
N PRO A 144 -0.94 -18.54 11.41
CA PRO A 144 0.43 -18.12 11.62
C PRO A 144 1.00 -18.90 12.81
N ALA A 145 1.98 -19.77 12.52
CA ALA A 145 2.73 -20.47 13.55
C ALA A 145 3.52 -19.46 14.40
N PHE A 146 3.31 -19.52 15.72
CA PHE A 146 4.09 -18.81 16.74
C PHE A 146 5.50 -19.40 16.88
#